data_AF-A0A8H6ZV78-F1
#
_entry.id   AF-A0A8H6ZV78-F1
#
_cell.length_a   1.000
_cell.length_b   1.000
_cell.length_c   1.000
_cell.angle_alpha   90.00
_cell.angle_beta   90.00
_cell.angle_gamma   90.00
#
_symmetry.space_group_name_H-M   'P 1'
#
loop_
_entity.id
_entity.type
_entity.pdbx_description
1 polymer ?
#
loop_
_entity_poly.entity_id
_entity_poly.type
_entity_poly.pdbx_seq_one_letter_code
_entity_poly.pdbx_strand_id
1 'polypeptide(L)'
;MSKPVPYTDSMQSIWATIEDSLKAVHAQTDGLLSSGPKLEDVQKEIDPLSKEIAAEQETVHAEISSLKEVARVDIQKQVIAALDDHIKSQLQQEIASQVKAQFDVQIRAYIPVPMSKQVEENRAQIEKVKHSRVNEDARRENSSIQDTDLNESLKPVLMGNGEISSVYPADLLSLFAYDDESLSKLLDDYGLPKDGPMETSVNRFMAHIGITSWKVFPSPT
;
A
#
# COMPACT_ATOMS: atom_id res chain seq x y z
N MET A 1 125.18 -32.96 -23.57
CA MET A 1 124.10 -32.38 -24.39
C MET A 1 122.85 -32.27 -23.54
N SER A 2 122.15 -31.15 -23.67
CA SER A 2 120.80 -30.81 -23.16
C SER A 2 120.60 -30.48 -21.66
N LYS A 3 119.91 -29.35 -21.46
CA LYS A 3 119.74 -28.53 -20.24
C LYS A 3 118.75 -29.13 -19.23
N PRO A 4 118.91 -28.90 -17.91
CA PRO A 4 117.80 -29.04 -16.96
C PRO A 4 117.01 -27.73 -16.86
N VAL A 5 115.68 -27.87 -16.85
CA VAL A 5 114.63 -26.84 -16.88
C VAL A 5 114.47 -26.18 -15.49
N PRO A 6 114.15 -24.86 -15.38
CA PRO A 6 114.03 -24.17 -14.10
C PRO A 6 112.61 -24.35 -13.55
N TYR A 7 112.43 -25.20 -12.53
CA TYR A 7 111.11 -25.40 -11.90
C TYR A 7 111.12 -25.17 -10.38
N THR A 8 112.28 -25.26 -9.72
CA THR A 8 112.39 -25.21 -8.26
C THR A 8 112.32 -23.79 -7.66
N ASP A 9 112.89 -22.79 -8.33
CA ASP A 9 112.89 -21.41 -7.81
C ASP A 9 111.51 -20.74 -7.90
N SER A 10 110.71 -21.09 -8.91
CA SER A 10 109.35 -20.54 -9.05
C SER A 10 108.41 -21.08 -7.96
N MET A 11 108.52 -22.35 -7.58
CA MET A 11 107.69 -22.93 -6.52
C MET A 11 108.04 -22.38 -5.14
N GLN A 12 109.32 -22.11 -4.85
CA GLN A 12 109.73 -21.50 -3.58
C GLN A 12 109.25 -20.05 -3.47
N SER A 13 109.31 -19.28 -4.56
CA SER A 13 108.75 -17.92 -4.62
C SER A 13 107.24 -17.91 -4.40
N ILE A 14 106.51 -18.85 -4.99
CA ILE A 14 105.05 -18.96 -4.81
C ILE A 14 104.71 -19.31 -3.36
N TRP A 15 105.45 -20.23 -2.74
CA TRP A 15 105.25 -20.59 -1.33
C TRP A 15 105.51 -19.42 -0.37
N ALA A 16 106.58 -18.66 -0.57
CA ALA A 16 106.86 -17.47 0.23
C ALA A 16 105.75 -16.41 0.08
N THR A 17 105.26 -16.23 -1.15
CA THR A 17 104.16 -15.28 -1.44
C THR A 17 102.85 -15.71 -0.77
N ILE A 18 102.57 -17.02 -0.74
CA ILE A 18 101.39 -17.57 -0.06
C ILE A 18 101.52 -17.41 1.46
N GLU A 19 102.71 -17.64 2.03
CA GLU A 19 102.95 -17.48 3.47
C GLU A 19 102.78 -16.03 3.93
N ASP A 20 103.28 -15.07 3.14
CA ASP A 20 103.10 -13.65 3.42
C ASP A 20 101.64 -13.21 3.27
N SER A 21 100.91 -13.76 2.28
CA SER A 21 99.48 -13.50 2.13
C SER A 21 98.65 -14.05 3.31
N LEU A 22 99.03 -15.22 3.83
CA LEU A 22 98.39 -15.82 5.01
C LEU A 22 98.66 -14.99 6.27
N LYS A 23 99.90 -14.51 6.47
CA LYS A 23 100.23 -13.61 7.59
C LYS A 23 99.49 -12.29 7.48
N ALA A 24 99.36 -11.72 6.28
CA ALA A 24 98.61 -10.48 6.05
C ALA A 24 97.11 -10.65 6.34
N VAL A 25 96.51 -11.76 5.90
CA VAL A 25 95.11 -12.09 6.21
C VAL A 25 94.91 -12.34 7.70
N HIS A 26 95.86 -13.00 8.37
CA HIS A 26 95.80 -13.22 9.81
C HIS A 26 95.86 -11.91 10.60
N ALA A 27 96.80 -11.04 10.26
CA ALA A 27 96.92 -9.72 10.88
C ALA A 27 95.69 -8.83 10.63
N GLN A 28 95.09 -8.93 9.43
CA GLN A 28 93.84 -8.23 9.11
C GLN A 28 92.65 -8.80 9.89
N THR A 29 92.60 -10.12 10.10
CA THR A 29 91.55 -10.79 10.88
C THR A 29 91.66 -10.46 12.37
N ASP A 30 92.88 -10.43 12.91
CA ASP A 30 93.12 -10.03 14.31
C ASP A 30 92.80 -8.54 14.54
N GLY A 31 93.14 -7.66 13.58
CA GLY A 31 92.77 -6.25 13.63
C GLY A 31 91.26 -6.00 13.55
N LEU A 32 90.52 -6.85 12.80
CA LEU A 32 89.06 -6.79 12.70
C LEU A 32 88.38 -7.29 13.99
N LEU A 33 88.94 -8.35 14.61
CA LEU A 33 88.47 -8.88 15.89
C LEU A 33 88.74 -7.91 17.06
N SER A 34 89.82 -7.12 16.99
CA SER A 34 90.12 -6.12 18.02
C SER A 34 89.37 -4.79 17.84
N SER A 35 88.88 -4.50 16.63
CA SER A 35 88.25 -3.23 16.26
C SER A 35 86.76 -3.33 15.95
N GLY A 36 86.18 -4.55 15.98
CA GLY A 36 84.74 -4.75 15.96
C GLY A 36 84.09 -4.23 17.25
N PRO A 37 82.85 -3.69 17.20
CA PRO A 37 82.13 -3.31 18.41
C PRO A 37 82.05 -4.55 19.31
N LYS A 38 82.49 -4.42 20.56
CA LYS A 38 82.47 -5.53 21.51
C LYS A 38 81.01 -5.98 21.65
N LEU A 39 80.77 -7.28 21.57
CA LEU A 39 79.42 -7.86 21.72
C LEU A 39 78.71 -7.36 22.99
N GLU A 40 79.46 -7.03 24.04
CA GLU A 40 78.95 -6.42 25.28
C GLU A 40 78.36 -5.03 25.09
N ASP A 41 78.89 -4.20 24.19
CA ASP A 41 78.39 -2.84 23.95
C ASP A 41 77.10 -2.89 23.10
N VAL A 42 77.02 -3.82 22.14
CA VAL A 42 75.78 -4.10 21.39
C VAL A 42 74.70 -4.68 22.31
N GLN A 43 75.06 -5.57 23.24
CA GLN A 43 74.10 -6.13 24.19
C GLN A 43 73.56 -5.05 25.15
N LYS A 44 74.41 -4.11 25.58
CA LYS A 44 73.99 -2.98 26.43
C LYS A 44 73.03 -2.01 25.74
N GLU A 45 73.06 -1.91 24.41
CA GLU A 45 72.09 -1.11 23.65
C GLU A 45 70.79 -1.87 23.33
N ILE A 46 70.85 -3.21 23.21
CA ILE A 46 69.66 -4.05 22.93
C ILE A 46 68.77 -4.24 24.17
N ASP A 47 69.36 -4.36 25.36
CA ASP A 47 68.60 -4.56 26.61
C ASP A 47 67.61 -3.41 26.94
N PRO A 48 67.97 -2.11 26.82
CA PRO A 48 67.02 -1.02 27.06
C PRO A 48 65.93 -0.97 25.98
N LEU A 49 66.27 -1.19 24.71
CA LEU A 49 65.30 -1.26 23.61
C LEU A 49 64.31 -2.41 23.83
N SER A 50 64.78 -3.57 24.28
CA SER A 50 63.91 -4.72 24.58
C SER A 50 62.96 -4.44 25.74
N LYS A 51 63.42 -3.70 26.77
CA LYS A 51 62.57 -3.25 27.87
C LYS A 51 61.55 -2.20 27.43
N GLU A 52 61.94 -1.28 26.56
CA GLU A 52 61.06 -0.25 26.01
C GLU A 52 59.96 -0.89 25.13
N ILE A 53 60.32 -1.84 24.27
CA ILE A 53 59.38 -2.63 23.48
C ILE A 53 58.41 -3.41 24.37
N ALA A 54 58.88 -3.99 25.48
CA ALA A 54 58.02 -4.73 26.41
C ALA A 54 57.02 -3.80 27.12
N ALA A 55 57.47 -2.60 27.55
CA ALA A 55 56.59 -1.60 28.17
C ALA A 55 55.57 -1.02 27.17
N GLU A 56 55.98 -0.83 25.92
CA GLU A 56 55.09 -0.38 24.84
C GLU A 56 54.09 -1.48 24.46
N GLN A 57 54.50 -2.75 24.43
CA GLN A 57 53.56 -3.86 24.25
C GLN A 57 52.53 -3.93 25.38
N GLU A 58 52.93 -3.73 26.63
CA GLU A 58 52.01 -3.78 27.77
C GLU A 58 50.97 -2.64 27.71
N THR A 59 51.40 -1.43 27.36
CA THR A 59 50.50 -0.28 27.18
C THR A 59 49.55 -0.47 26.00
N VAL A 60 50.05 -0.92 24.85
CA VAL A 60 49.20 -1.25 23.69
C VAL A 60 48.19 -2.35 24.04
N HIS A 61 48.59 -3.36 24.80
CA HIS A 61 47.67 -4.43 25.20
C HIS A 61 46.57 -3.94 26.15
N ALA A 62 46.91 -3.01 27.06
CA ALA A 62 45.97 -2.36 27.95
C ALA A 62 44.98 -1.49 27.16
N GLU A 63 45.46 -0.72 26.19
CA GLU A 63 44.62 0.10 25.31
C GLU A 63 43.68 -0.76 24.47
N ILE A 64 44.17 -1.82 23.82
CA ILE A 64 43.34 -2.77 23.06
C ILE A 64 42.28 -3.42 23.96
N SER A 65 42.63 -3.76 25.21
CA SER A 65 41.68 -4.35 26.15
C SER A 65 40.59 -3.34 26.53
N SER A 66 40.96 -2.08 26.77
CA SER A 66 40.00 -1.02 27.05
C SER A 66 39.07 -0.75 25.87
N LEU A 67 39.63 -0.70 24.65
CA LEU A 67 38.88 -0.49 23.41
C LEU A 67 37.90 -1.64 23.17
N LYS A 68 38.32 -2.88 23.47
CA LYS A 68 37.48 -4.06 23.35
C LYS A 68 36.30 -4.02 24.32
N GLU A 69 36.50 -3.57 25.56
CA GLU A 69 35.40 -3.43 26.52
C GLU A 69 34.45 -2.29 26.14
N VAL A 70 34.96 -1.14 25.67
CA VAL A 70 34.13 -0.05 25.17
C VAL A 70 33.31 -0.50 23.95
N ALA A 71 33.95 -1.13 22.96
CA ALA A 71 33.28 -1.66 21.79
C ALA A 71 32.20 -2.68 22.17
N ARG A 72 32.46 -3.56 23.13
CA ARG A 72 31.48 -4.54 23.62
C ARG A 72 30.25 -3.87 24.22
N VAL A 73 30.44 -2.87 25.07
CA VAL A 73 29.34 -2.15 25.73
C VAL A 73 28.52 -1.35 24.72
N ASP A 74 29.17 -0.66 23.79
CA ASP A 74 28.48 0.16 22.78
C ASP A 74 27.75 -0.71 21.76
N ILE A 75 28.34 -1.82 21.31
CA ILE A 75 27.67 -2.79 20.45
C ILE A 75 26.45 -3.38 21.17
N GLN A 76 26.56 -3.75 22.45
CA GLN A 76 25.40 -4.24 23.21
C GLN A 76 24.28 -3.20 23.30
N LYS A 77 24.61 -1.93 23.58
CA LYS A 77 23.61 -0.86 23.64
C LYS A 77 22.94 -0.62 22.28
N GLN A 78 23.72 -0.57 21.20
CA GLN A 78 23.18 -0.39 19.85
C GLN A 78 22.30 -1.57 19.42
N VAL A 79 22.72 -2.80 19.71
CA VAL A 79 21.93 -4.00 19.39
C VAL A 79 20.61 -4.00 20.16
N ILE A 80 20.63 -3.66 21.46
CA ILE A 80 19.40 -3.58 22.26
C ILE A 80 18.48 -2.48 21.75
N ALA A 81 19.00 -1.28 21.45
CA ALA A 81 18.20 -0.17 20.92
C ALA A 81 17.60 -0.50 19.54
N ALA A 82 18.40 -1.06 18.64
CA ALA A 82 17.95 -1.46 17.30
C ALA A 82 16.91 -2.58 17.35
N LEU A 83 17.08 -3.55 18.26
CA LEU A 83 16.09 -4.61 18.50
C LEU A 83 14.79 -4.04 19.07
N ASP A 84 14.85 -3.12 20.04
CA ASP A 84 13.66 -2.53 20.66
C ASP A 84 12.84 -1.71 19.65
N ASP A 85 13.50 -0.91 18.81
CA ASP A 85 12.84 -0.17 17.73
C ASP A 85 12.25 -1.10 16.66
N HIS A 86 12.98 -2.15 16.27
CA HIS A 86 12.49 -3.12 15.30
C HIS A 86 11.29 -3.90 15.83
N ILE A 87 11.34 -4.35 17.09
CA ILE A 87 10.26 -5.08 17.75
C ILE A 87 9.03 -4.18 17.89
N LYS A 88 9.18 -2.92 18.32
CA LYS A 88 8.07 -1.96 18.40
C LYS A 88 7.43 -1.71 17.05
N SER A 89 8.22 -1.52 16.00
CA SER A 89 7.71 -1.31 14.64
C SER A 89 6.93 -2.53 14.14
N GLN A 90 7.46 -3.74 14.36
CA GLN A 90 6.78 -4.99 13.98
C GLN A 90 5.49 -5.19 14.78
N LEU A 91 5.51 -4.93 16.09
CA LEU A 91 4.32 -4.99 16.94
C LEU A 91 3.24 -4.01 16.48
N GLN A 92 3.62 -2.76 16.16
CA GLN A 92 2.66 -1.77 15.67
C GLN A 92 2.04 -2.19 14.33
N GLN A 93 2.83 -2.72 13.40
CA GLN A 93 2.32 -3.23 12.12
C GLN A 93 1.39 -4.43 12.32
N GLU A 94 1.78 -5.38 13.17
CA GLU A 94 0.99 -6.58 13.44
C GLU A 94 -0.32 -6.23 14.17
N ILE A 95 -0.27 -5.32 15.16
CA ILE A 95 -1.46 -4.81 15.83
C ILE A 95 -2.38 -4.09 14.83
N ALA A 96 -1.84 -3.21 13.98
CA ALA A 96 -2.64 -2.50 12.98
C ALA A 96 -3.31 -3.47 11.99
N SER A 97 -2.57 -4.50 11.56
CA SER A 97 -3.07 -5.59 10.71
C SER A 97 -4.19 -6.38 11.39
N GLN A 98 -3.97 -6.83 12.62
CA GLN A 98 -4.95 -7.61 13.38
C GLN A 98 -6.19 -6.78 13.75
N VAL A 99 -6.03 -5.53 14.14
CA VAL A 99 -7.16 -4.62 14.40
C VAL A 99 -7.97 -4.43 13.13
N LYS A 100 -7.33 -4.19 11.98
CA LYS A 100 -8.05 -4.06 10.70
C LYS A 100 -8.80 -5.34 10.33
N ALA A 101 -8.15 -6.50 10.45
CA ALA A 101 -8.77 -7.78 10.14
C ALA A 101 -9.95 -8.10 11.07
N GLN A 102 -9.79 -7.90 12.38
CA GLN A 102 -10.86 -8.10 13.35
C GLN A 102 -11.98 -7.08 13.17
N PHE A 103 -11.64 -5.83 12.88
CA PHE A 103 -12.60 -4.77 12.59
C PHE A 103 -13.40 -5.12 11.33
N ASP A 104 -12.77 -5.53 10.22
CA ASP A 104 -13.45 -5.91 8.98
C ASP A 104 -14.39 -7.13 9.14
N VAL A 105 -14.05 -8.05 10.05
CA VAL A 105 -14.89 -9.21 10.41
C VAL A 105 -16.07 -8.78 11.28
N GLN A 106 -15.83 -7.96 12.31
CA GLN A 106 -16.88 -7.50 13.24
C GLN A 106 -17.80 -6.46 12.60
N ILE A 107 -17.27 -5.61 11.73
CA ILE A 107 -18.05 -4.64 10.94
C ILE A 107 -18.99 -5.33 9.97
N ARG A 108 -18.60 -6.44 9.36
CA ARG A 108 -19.53 -7.19 8.49
C ARG A 108 -20.75 -7.72 9.24
N ALA A 109 -20.62 -7.99 10.53
CA ALA A 109 -21.73 -8.38 11.38
C ALA A 109 -22.56 -7.18 11.90
N TYR A 110 -21.99 -5.97 11.92
CA TYR A 110 -22.59 -4.81 12.58
C TYR A 110 -22.83 -3.58 11.68
N ILE A 111 -22.50 -3.62 10.38
CA ILE A 111 -22.99 -2.65 9.39
C ILE A 111 -24.22 -3.26 8.71
N PRO A 112 -25.43 -3.04 9.25
CA PRO A 112 -26.65 -3.26 8.50
C PRO A 112 -26.62 -2.38 7.25
N VAL A 113 -26.58 -3.02 6.08
CA VAL A 113 -26.61 -2.45 4.74
C VAL A 113 -25.58 -1.32 4.51
N PRO A 114 -24.59 -1.48 3.62
CA PRO A 114 -23.59 -0.44 3.38
C PRO A 114 -24.25 0.91 3.11
N MET A 115 -23.77 1.98 3.76
CA MET A 115 -24.34 3.34 3.67
C MET A 115 -24.59 3.81 2.23
N SER A 116 -23.79 3.36 1.27
CA SER A 116 -24.00 3.60 -0.15
C SER A 116 -25.35 3.07 -0.66
N LYS A 117 -25.73 1.85 -0.27
CA LYS A 117 -27.05 1.27 -0.60
C LYS A 117 -28.17 2.03 0.09
N GLN A 118 -27.97 2.45 1.34
CA GLN A 118 -28.98 3.27 2.04
C GLN A 118 -29.18 4.63 1.36
N VAL A 119 -28.12 5.26 0.86
CA VAL A 119 -28.21 6.52 0.10
C VAL A 119 -28.94 6.29 -1.23
N GLU A 120 -28.68 5.19 -1.91
CA GLU A 120 -29.35 4.84 -3.17
C GLU A 120 -30.84 4.54 -2.97
N GLU A 121 -31.17 3.73 -1.96
CA GLU A 121 -32.55 3.44 -1.55
C GLU A 121 -33.30 4.72 -1.14
N ASN A 122 -32.68 5.59 -0.35
CA ASN A 122 -33.27 6.87 0.05
C ASN A 122 -33.47 7.80 -1.16
N ARG A 123 -32.54 7.84 -2.11
CA ARG A 123 -32.73 8.61 -3.35
C ARG A 123 -33.91 8.09 -4.16
N ALA A 124 -34.04 6.77 -4.32
CA ALA A 124 -35.18 6.16 -5.00
C ALA A 124 -36.51 6.47 -4.27
N GLN A 125 -36.52 6.45 -2.94
CA GLN A 125 -37.69 6.83 -2.15
C GLN A 125 -38.05 8.32 -2.32
N ILE A 126 -37.06 9.21 -2.34
CA ILE A 126 -37.28 10.65 -2.57
C ILE A 126 -37.89 10.88 -3.95
N GLU A 127 -37.38 10.24 -5.00
CA GLU A 127 -37.96 10.36 -6.35
C GLU A 127 -39.40 9.81 -6.38
N LYS A 128 -39.67 8.68 -5.73
CA LYS A 128 -41.04 8.17 -5.59
C LYS A 128 -41.97 9.17 -4.89
N VAL A 129 -41.51 9.81 -3.82
CA VAL A 129 -42.30 10.83 -3.10
C VAL A 129 -42.53 12.07 -3.95
N LYS A 130 -41.53 12.52 -4.72
CA LYS A 130 -41.68 13.62 -5.67
C LYS A 130 -42.72 13.30 -6.74
N HIS A 131 -42.65 12.11 -7.34
CA HIS A 131 -43.64 11.66 -8.33
C HIS A 131 -45.04 11.61 -7.71
N SER A 132 -45.18 11.04 -6.50
CA SER A 132 -46.47 11.02 -5.80
C SER A 132 -47.03 12.41 -5.57
N ARG A 133 -46.19 13.39 -5.20
CA ARG A 133 -46.64 14.77 -5.00
C ARG A 133 -47.13 15.40 -6.31
N VAL A 134 -46.38 15.26 -7.39
CA VAL A 134 -46.81 15.76 -8.72
C VAL A 134 -48.13 15.11 -9.13
N ASN A 135 -48.26 13.81 -8.90
CA ASN A 135 -49.49 13.07 -9.19
C ASN A 135 -50.66 13.52 -8.32
N GLU A 136 -50.44 13.82 -7.04
CA GLU A 136 -51.46 14.37 -6.15
C GLU A 136 -51.92 15.76 -6.59
N ASP A 137 -50.99 16.63 -7.00
CA ASP A 137 -51.33 17.96 -7.52
C ASP A 137 -52.12 17.86 -8.84
N ALA A 138 -51.69 16.99 -9.76
CA ALA A 138 -52.44 16.71 -11.00
C ALA A 138 -53.84 16.12 -10.72
N ARG A 139 -53.95 15.17 -9.78
CA ARG A 139 -55.24 14.60 -9.35
C ARG A 139 -56.16 15.64 -8.72
N ARG A 140 -55.60 16.56 -7.93
CA ARG A 140 -56.37 17.65 -7.32
C ARG A 140 -56.93 18.59 -8.39
N GLU A 141 -56.12 18.97 -9.37
CA GLU A 141 -56.58 19.79 -10.50
C GLU A 141 -57.65 19.05 -11.32
N ASN A 142 -57.42 17.79 -11.69
CA ASN A 142 -58.38 16.98 -12.44
C ASN A 142 -59.69 16.75 -11.66
N SER A 143 -59.65 16.64 -10.33
CA SER A 143 -60.85 16.45 -9.51
C SER A 143 -61.81 17.65 -9.54
N SER A 144 -61.34 18.81 -10.00
CA SER A 144 -62.17 20.01 -10.12
C SER A 144 -62.98 20.08 -11.41
N ILE A 145 -62.67 19.21 -12.38
CA ILE A 145 -63.37 19.13 -13.67
C ILE A 145 -64.80 18.66 -13.43
N GLN A 146 -65.76 19.41 -13.96
CA GLN A 146 -67.19 19.11 -13.85
C GLN A 146 -67.71 18.39 -15.10
N ASP A 147 -68.86 17.72 -14.97
CA ASP A 147 -69.52 16.99 -16.06
C ASP A 147 -69.86 17.88 -17.28
N THR A 148 -69.87 19.20 -17.11
CA THR A 148 -70.09 20.18 -18.18
C THR A 148 -68.84 20.48 -19.01
N ASP A 149 -67.65 20.18 -18.48
CA ASP A 149 -66.37 20.67 -18.99
C ASP A 149 -65.54 19.54 -19.62
N LEU A 150 -66.17 18.75 -20.50
CA LEU A 150 -65.56 17.55 -21.11
C LEU A 150 -64.34 17.83 -22.00
N ASN A 151 -64.20 19.07 -22.47
CA ASN A 151 -63.09 19.54 -23.31
C ASN A 151 -62.00 20.22 -22.47
N GLU A 152 -62.13 20.27 -21.14
CA GLU A 152 -61.09 20.79 -20.29
C GLU A 152 -59.86 19.86 -20.31
N SER A 153 -58.68 20.46 -20.38
CA SER A 153 -57.44 19.71 -20.52
C SER A 153 -57.09 18.97 -19.23
N LEU A 154 -56.92 17.65 -19.33
CA LEU A 154 -56.50 16.80 -18.24
C LEU A 154 -55.03 17.02 -17.90
N LYS A 155 -54.74 17.17 -16.61
CA LYS A 155 -53.39 17.26 -16.08
C LYS A 155 -52.76 15.87 -16.03
N PRO A 156 -51.61 15.69 -16.70
CA PRO A 156 -51.00 14.37 -16.83
C PRO A 156 -50.48 13.87 -15.49
N VAL A 157 -50.77 12.60 -15.21
CA VAL A 157 -50.25 11.87 -14.05
C VAL A 157 -49.03 11.07 -14.49
N LEU A 158 -47.96 11.10 -13.71
CA LEU A 158 -46.73 10.36 -13.99
C LEU A 158 -46.91 8.87 -13.66
N MET A 159 -46.39 8.02 -14.54
CA MET A 159 -46.29 6.57 -14.36
C MET A 159 -45.25 6.22 -13.26
N GLY A 160 -45.14 4.94 -12.92
CA GLY A 160 -44.17 4.46 -11.91
C GLY A 160 -42.70 4.74 -12.26
N ASN A 161 -42.40 4.93 -13.54
CA ASN A 161 -41.07 5.31 -14.04
C ASN A 161 -40.82 6.84 -14.05
N GLY A 162 -41.81 7.67 -13.70
CA GLY A 162 -41.71 9.13 -13.72
C GLY A 162 -42.05 9.80 -15.05
N GLU A 163 -42.43 9.05 -16.07
CA GLU A 163 -42.82 9.58 -17.38
C GLU A 163 -44.34 9.63 -17.54
N ILE A 164 -44.83 10.32 -18.57
CA ILE A 164 -46.26 10.36 -18.94
C ILE A 164 -46.52 9.27 -19.98
N SER A 165 -47.66 8.58 -19.89
CA SER A 165 -48.05 7.60 -20.90
C SER A 165 -48.11 8.24 -22.28
N SER A 166 -47.58 7.53 -23.29
CA SER A 166 -47.63 7.95 -24.69
C SER A 166 -49.06 8.12 -25.24
N VAL A 167 -50.04 7.47 -24.59
CA VAL A 167 -51.46 7.49 -24.95
C VAL A 167 -52.30 8.23 -23.91
N TYR A 168 -51.70 9.16 -23.16
CA TYR A 168 -52.44 9.96 -22.19
C TYR A 168 -53.47 10.87 -22.91
N PRO A 169 -54.76 10.84 -22.51
CA PRO A 169 -55.80 11.63 -23.16
C PRO A 169 -55.63 13.14 -22.89
N ALA A 170 -55.90 13.97 -23.89
CA ALA A 170 -55.84 15.42 -23.74
C ALA A 170 -56.99 15.97 -22.88
N ASP A 171 -58.18 15.38 -23.02
CA ASP A 171 -59.43 15.74 -22.35
C ASP A 171 -60.32 14.49 -22.15
N LEU A 172 -61.44 14.63 -21.44
CA LEU A 172 -62.35 13.51 -21.16
C LEU A 172 -63.07 13.04 -22.43
N LEU A 173 -63.32 13.94 -23.37
CA LEU A 173 -63.92 13.60 -24.66
C LEU A 173 -63.02 12.64 -25.47
N SER A 174 -61.71 12.89 -25.46
CA SER A 174 -60.70 12.03 -26.06
C SER A 174 -60.65 10.67 -25.37
N LEU A 175 -60.71 10.63 -24.04
CA LEU A 175 -60.73 9.38 -23.27
C LEU A 175 -61.94 8.50 -23.64
N PHE A 176 -63.13 9.08 -23.82
CA PHE A 176 -64.32 8.32 -24.22
C PHE A 176 -64.29 7.88 -25.70
N ALA A 177 -63.45 8.50 -26.51
CA ALA A 177 -63.26 8.13 -27.90
C ALA A 177 -62.19 7.03 -28.11
N TYR A 178 -61.56 6.54 -27.03
CA TYR A 178 -60.54 5.49 -27.13
C TYR A 178 -61.14 4.16 -27.59
N ASP A 179 -60.37 3.44 -28.39
CA ASP A 179 -60.61 2.04 -28.71
C ASP A 179 -60.07 1.12 -27.61
N ASP A 180 -60.47 -0.16 -27.66
CA ASP A 180 -60.06 -1.15 -26.67
C ASP A 180 -58.52 -1.28 -26.59
N GLU A 181 -57.81 -1.11 -27.71
CA GLU A 181 -56.35 -1.18 -27.77
C GLU A 181 -55.69 0.00 -27.03
N SER A 182 -56.11 1.23 -27.31
CA SER A 182 -55.56 2.43 -26.65
C SER A 182 -55.88 2.46 -25.16
N LEU A 183 -57.10 2.07 -24.77
CA LEU A 183 -57.46 2.00 -23.35
C LEU A 183 -56.70 0.89 -22.63
N SER A 184 -56.55 -0.28 -23.25
CA SER A 184 -55.76 -1.39 -22.69
C SER A 184 -54.30 -0.97 -22.48
N LYS A 185 -53.71 -0.28 -23.45
CA LYS A 185 -52.34 0.25 -23.32
C LYS A 185 -52.24 1.30 -22.20
N LEU A 186 -53.20 2.22 -22.11
CA LEU A 186 -53.25 3.21 -21.04
C LEU A 186 -53.34 2.54 -19.65
N LEU A 187 -54.17 1.53 -19.49
CA LEU A 187 -54.28 0.82 -18.21
C LEU A 187 -53.00 0.05 -17.86
N ASP A 188 -52.30 -0.56 -18.82
CA ASP A 188 -51.00 -1.20 -18.59
C ASP A 188 -49.94 -0.21 -18.10
N ASP A 189 -49.84 0.93 -18.78
CA ASP A 189 -48.88 2.00 -18.48
C ASP A 189 -49.00 2.48 -17.02
N TYR A 190 -50.22 2.49 -16.47
CA TYR A 190 -50.51 2.86 -15.08
C TYR A 190 -50.68 1.67 -14.12
N GLY A 191 -50.49 0.43 -14.59
CA GLY A 191 -50.60 -0.80 -13.79
C GLY A 191 -52.00 -1.06 -13.24
N LEU A 192 -53.04 -0.62 -13.97
CA LEU A 192 -54.44 -0.75 -13.57
C LEU A 192 -55.05 -2.07 -14.07
N PRO A 193 -55.93 -2.74 -13.29
CA PRO A 193 -56.59 -3.96 -13.73
C PRO A 193 -57.48 -3.74 -14.95
N LYS A 194 -57.40 -4.64 -15.93
CA LYS A 194 -58.17 -4.63 -17.19
C LYS A 194 -59.46 -5.44 -17.15
N ASP A 195 -59.80 -5.99 -15.99
CA ASP A 195 -60.88 -6.96 -15.90
C ASP A 195 -62.24 -6.26 -15.97
N GLY A 196 -63.01 -6.50 -17.02
CA GLY A 196 -64.38 -6.03 -17.14
C GLY A 196 -64.69 -5.25 -18.42
N PRO A 197 -65.92 -4.72 -18.53
CA PRO A 197 -66.34 -3.96 -19.69
C PRO A 197 -65.62 -2.59 -19.77
N MET A 198 -65.55 -2.05 -20.98
CA MET A 198 -64.86 -0.80 -21.33
C MET A 198 -65.18 0.34 -20.35
N GLU A 199 -66.45 0.50 -19.98
CA GLU A 199 -66.91 1.55 -19.07
C GLU A 199 -66.32 1.41 -17.66
N THR A 200 -66.11 0.18 -17.19
CA THR A 200 -65.47 -0.06 -15.89
C THR A 200 -63.99 0.29 -15.95
N SER A 201 -63.33 -0.03 -17.06
CA SER A 201 -61.95 0.33 -17.35
C SER A 201 -61.75 1.85 -17.42
N VAL A 202 -62.66 2.57 -18.08
CA VAL A 202 -62.66 4.04 -18.14
C VAL A 202 -62.91 4.63 -16.75
N ASN A 203 -63.92 4.16 -16.01
CA ASN A 203 -64.19 4.63 -14.64
C ASN A 203 -63.00 4.41 -13.69
N ARG A 204 -62.25 3.30 -13.85
CA ARG A 204 -61.02 3.06 -13.08
C ARG A 204 -59.93 4.08 -13.41
N PHE A 205 -59.74 4.37 -14.69
CA PHE A 205 -58.77 5.38 -15.10
C PHE A 205 -59.16 6.77 -14.61
N MET A 206 -60.44 7.16 -14.74
CA MET A 206 -60.97 8.41 -14.19
C MET A 206 -60.73 8.52 -12.68
N ALA A 207 -61.02 7.45 -11.93
CA ALA A 207 -60.74 7.40 -10.49
C ALA A 207 -59.24 7.50 -10.19
N HIS A 208 -58.38 6.91 -11.03
CA HIS A 208 -56.92 7.01 -10.88
C HIS A 208 -56.39 8.43 -11.10
N ILE A 209 -57.00 9.19 -12.02
CA ILE A 209 -56.61 10.59 -12.30
C ILE A 209 -57.32 11.60 -11.39
N GLY A 210 -58.13 11.17 -10.42
CA GLY A 210 -58.74 12.03 -9.39
C GLY A 210 -60.21 12.38 -9.63
N ILE A 211 -60.79 11.94 -10.75
CA ILE A 211 -62.19 12.17 -11.11
C ILE A 211 -63.03 11.04 -10.53
N THR A 212 -63.59 11.26 -9.34
CA THR A 212 -64.33 10.25 -8.55
C THR A 212 -65.81 10.58 -8.37
N SER A 213 -66.19 11.84 -8.55
CA SER A 213 -67.57 12.33 -8.55
C SER A 213 -68.35 11.82 -9.76
N TRP A 214 -67.66 11.59 -10.88
CA TRP A 214 -68.25 11.14 -12.11
C TRP A 214 -68.09 9.63 -12.30
N LYS A 215 -69.22 8.94 -12.43
CA LYS A 215 -69.27 7.57 -12.96
C LYS A 215 -70.08 7.59 -14.25
N VAL A 216 -69.51 7.05 -15.32
CA VAL A 216 -70.19 6.94 -16.62
C VAL A 216 -71.50 6.14 -16.48
N PHE A 217 -71.57 5.20 -15.51
CA PHE A 217 -72.81 4.53 -15.04
C PHE A 217 -72.70 4.05 -13.58
N PRO A 218 -73.81 3.96 -12.80
CA PRO A 218 -73.77 3.35 -11.47
C PRO A 218 -73.47 1.85 -11.59
N SER A 219 -72.45 1.39 -10.86
CA SER A 219 -72.15 -0.04 -10.70
C SER A 219 -73.34 -0.76 -10.06
N PRO A 220 -73.80 -1.91 -10.59
CA PRO A 220 -74.72 -2.75 -9.85
C PRO A 220 -74.04 -3.20 -8.56
N THR A 221 -74.75 -3.03 -7.45
CA THR A 221 -74.43 -3.55 -6.11
C THR A 221 -74.01 -5.01 -6.11
#